data_AF-A0AAU2PGE3-F1
#
_entry.id   AF-A0AAU2PGE3-F1
#
_cell.length_a   1.000
_cell.length_b   1.000
_cell.length_c   1.000
_cell.angle_alpha   90.00
_cell.angle_beta   90.00
_cell.angle_gamma   90.00
#
_symmetry.space_group_name_H-M   'P 1'
#
loop_
_entity.id
_entity.type
_entity.pdbx_description
1 polymer ?
#
loop_
_entity_poly.entity_id
_entity_poly.type
_entity_poly.pdbx_seq_one_letter_code
_entity_poly.pdbx_strand_id
1 'polypeptide(L)'
;MTDTDELTSDTHPAAPAVPSAPADRAALREQIAAAMREHYLCTDRAEADADGNLPCRCGDWREPGPMGSDEDDWDSHLADAVLAVLPATTDRAAVYTEVADRLAADAERGEKEGFTRIYRRSAAKQVREWADELRRVADEAQPATRNPSVITDRVLSEVLAERIRQDGEWGEQNHPDGTGGYEARRIAEDARRNCKAAAERGIVTWLLISDEEHCEALAESDPAKLRAELIQDAAVKVAWIEAIDRRAAAAEEPT
;
A
#
# COMPACT_ATOMS: atom_id res chain seq x y z
N MET A 1 30.01 8.45 -62.31
CA MET A 1 28.97 9.00 -61.43
C MET A 1 29.03 8.17 -60.16
N THR A 2 29.75 8.68 -59.17
CA THR A 2 29.98 8.06 -57.87
C THR A 2 29.03 8.73 -56.90
N ASP A 3 27.91 8.08 -56.61
CA ASP A 3 27.02 8.46 -55.51
C ASP A 3 27.45 7.70 -54.25
N THR A 4 28.04 8.44 -53.34
CA THR A 4 28.31 8.07 -51.95
C THR A 4 27.04 8.32 -51.15
N ASP A 5 26.38 7.24 -50.71
CA ASP A 5 25.26 7.26 -49.78
C ASP A 5 25.70 7.81 -48.41
N GLU A 6 25.01 8.87 -48.01
CA GLU A 6 25.23 9.64 -46.79
C GLU A 6 24.45 8.99 -45.64
N LEU A 7 25.15 8.24 -44.79
CA LEU A 7 24.61 7.65 -43.56
C LEU A 7 24.34 8.76 -42.53
N THR A 8 23.09 9.18 -42.42
CA THR A 8 22.62 10.07 -41.35
C THR A 8 22.56 9.31 -40.02
N SER A 9 23.40 9.73 -39.09
CA SER A 9 23.48 9.28 -37.70
C SER A 9 22.24 9.75 -36.91
N ASP A 10 21.30 8.84 -36.65
CA ASP A 10 20.19 9.08 -35.73
C ASP A 10 20.71 9.29 -34.31
N THR A 11 20.50 10.49 -33.79
CA THR A 11 20.89 10.89 -32.45
C THR A 11 19.77 10.49 -31.49
N HIS A 12 19.96 9.42 -30.71
CA HIS A 12 19.01 9.05 -29.65
C HIS A 12 18.93 10.17 -28.60
N PRO A 13 17.72 10.59 -28.18
CA PRO A 13 17.57 11.53 -27.09
C PRO A 13 18.08 10.90 -25.79
N ALA A 14 18.92 11.64 -25.06
CA ALA A 14 19.46 11.23 -23.77
C ALA A 14 18.31 10.95 -22.79
N ALA A 15 18.39 9.82 -22.09
CA ALA A 15 17.46 9.48 -21.00
C ALA A 15 17.43 10.62 -19.96
N PRO A 16 16.25 10.98 -19.42
CA PRO A 16 16.15 12.02 -18.40
C PRO A 16 16.98 11.61 -17.18
N ALA A 17 17.80 12.54 -16.70
CA ALA A 17 18.62 12.35 -15.51
C ALA A 17 17.74 11.96 -14.32
N VAL A 18 18.07 10.85 -13.66
CA VAL A 18 17.46 10.45 -12.39
C VAL A 18 17.67 11.60 -11.40
N PRO A 19 16.62 12.18 -10.80
CA PRO A 19 16.78 13.28 -9.85
C PRO A 19 17.65 12.82 -8.68
N SER A 20 18.77 13.52 -8.47
CA SER A 20 19.62 13.36 -7.29
C SER A 20 18.79 13.53 -6.02
N ALA A 21 18.98 12.64 -5.04
CA ALA A 21 18.31 12.72 -3.75
C ALA A 21 18.49 14.13 -3.15
N PRO A 22 17.41 14.81 -2.71
CA PRO A 22 17.48 16.22 -2.36
C PRO A 22 18.32 16.44 -1.09
N ALA A 23 18.98 17.60 -1.02
CA ALA A 23 19.76 18.12 0.11
C ALA A 23 18.99 18.12 1.46
N ASP A 24 17.70 17.86 1.43
CA ASP A 24 16.76 17.80 2.54
C ASP A 24 17.02 16.61 3.49
N ARG A 25 17.49 15.46 2.98
CA ARG A 25 17.70 14.27 3.82
C ARG A 25 18.80 14.42 4.87
N ALA A 26 19.85 15.19 4.58
CA ALA A 26 20.91 15.45 5.55
C ALA A 26 20.45 16.42 6.65
N ALA A 27 19.70 17.45 6.26
CA ALA A 27 19.11 18.41 7.19
C ALA A 27 18.08 17.74 8.11
N LEU A 28 17.21 16.88 7.56
CA LEU A 28 16.24 16.11 8.35
C LEU A 28 16.92 15.17 9.36
N ARG A 29 18.01 14.50 8.96
CA ARG A 29 18.79 13.66 9.88
C ARG A 29 19.39 14.48 11.03
N GLU A 30 19.88 15.69 10.75
CA GLU A 30 20.42 16.56 11.80
C GLU A 30 19.32 17.06 12.74
N GLN A 31 18.12 17.36 12.23
CA GLN A 31 16.97 17.74 13.05
C GLN A 31 16.49 16.61 13.95
N ILE A 32 16.38 15.38 13.42
CA ILE A 32 16.06 14.18 14.20
C ILE A 32 17.13 13.96 15.28
N ALA A 33 18.41 14.06 14.92
CA ALA A 33 19.50 13.89 15.88
C ALA A 33 19.50 14.98 16.96
N ALA A 34 19.14 16.23 16.61
CA ALA A 34 18.98 17.32 17.57
C ALA A 34 17.82 17.05 18.55
N ALA A 35 16.65 16.64 18.05
CA ALA A 35 15.51 16.26 18.87
C ALA A 35 15.85 15.12 19.83
N MET A 36 16.51 14.06 19.34
CA MET A 36 16.95 12.95 20.19
C MET A 36 17.96 13.36 21.27
N ARG A 37 18.82 14.37 21.03
CA ARG A 37 19.76 14.90 22.03
C ARG A 37 19.06 15.71 23.11
N GLU A 38 18.02 16.47 22.75
CA GLU A 38 17.17 17.21 23.68
C GLU A 38 16.33 16.27 24.53
N HIS A 39 15.93 15.14 23.96
CA HIS A 39 15.14 14.10 24.61
C HIS A 39 15.98 12.90 25.07
N TYR A 40 17.29 13.06 25.33
CA TYR A 40 18.10 12.00 25.94
C TYR A 40 18.04 12.07 27.47
N LEU A 41 18.19 10.93 28.14
CA LEU A 41 18.19 10.85 29.61
C LEU A 41 19.18 11.85 30.21
N CYS A 42 18.77 12.53 31.28
CA CYS A 42 19.69 13.40 32.01
C CYS A 42 20.89 12.59 32.48
N THR A 43 22.11 13.10 32.28
CA THR A 43 23.33 12.41 32.74
C THR A 43 23.67 12.73 34.19
N ASP A 44 22.94 13.66 34.82
CA ASP A 44 23.15 14.01 36.22
C ASP A 44 22.41 13.02 37.13
N ARG A 45 23.17 12.17 37.82
CA ARG A 45 22.63 11.21 38.78
C ARG A 45 21.98 11.87 39.99
N ALA A 46 22.24 13.15 40.27
CA ALA A 46 21.53 13.87 41.31
C ALA A 46 20.06 14.13 40.97
N GLU A 47 19.69 14.04 39.69
CA GLU A 47 18.31 14.19 39.21
C GLU A 47 17.58 12.85 39.06
N ALA A 48 18.24 11.74 39.39
CA ALA A 48 17.60 10.44 39.39
C ALA A 48 16.47 10.41 40.43
N ASP A 49 15.37 9.74 40.09
CA ASP A 49 14.29 9.53 41.03
C ASP A 49 14.66 8.53 42.15
N ALA A 50 13.69 8.21 43.01
CA ALA A 50 13.93 7.33 44.16
C ALA A 50 14.40 5.93 43.78
N ASP A 51 14.15 5.49 42.54
CA ASP A 51 14.51 4.19 42.01
C ASP A 51 15.82 4.22 41.19
N GLY A 52 16.41 5.41 41.03
CA GLY A 52 17.66 5.62 40.31
C GLY A 52 17.48 5.90 38.82
N ASN A 53 16.24 6.14 38.38
CA ASN A 53 15.91 6.37 36.98
C ASN A 53 16.11 7.84 36.63
N LEU A 54 16.67 8.08 35.44
CA LEU A 54 17.02 9.42 34.99
C LEU A 54 15.84 10.00 34.22
N PRO A 55 15.32 11.19 34.58
CA PRO A 55 14.24 11.81 33.80
C PRO A 55 14.75 12.21 32.41
N CYS A 56 13.83 12.30 31.46
CA CYS A 56 14.13 12.95 30.19
C CYS A 56 14.49 14.42 30.43
N ARG A 57 15.44 14.97 29.67
CA ARG A 57 15.81 16.39 29.75
C ARG A 57 14.67 17.35 29.41
N CYS A 58 13.67 16.93 28.63
CA CYS A 58 12.49 17.75 28.38
C CYS A 58 11.57 17.88 29.62
N GLY A 59 11.73 16.99 30.61
CA GLY A 59 10.91 16.95 31.83
C GLY A 59 9.54 16.29 31.66
N ASP A 60 9.14 15.95 30.43
CA ASP A 60 7.81 15.41 30.12
C ASP A 60 7.71 13.89 30.33
N TRP A 61 8.85 13.17 30.38
CA TRP A 61 8.89 11.75 30.65
C TRP A 61 9.56 11.44 31.99
N ARG A 62 8.91 10.57 32.76
CA ARG A 62 9.42 9.90 33.96
C ARG A 62 9.02 8.44 33.88
N GLU A 63 9.96 7.55 34.18
CA GLU A 63 9.66 6.13 34.25
C GLU A 63 8.53 5.90 35.27
N PRO A 64 7.56 5.03 34.98
CA PRO A 64 6.56 4.69 35.97
C PRO A 64 7.30 4.14 37.20
N GLY A 65 6.98 4.63 38.40
CA GLY A 65 7.52 4.06 39.64
C GLY A 65 7.24 2.55 39.73
N PRO A 66 7.66 1.85 40.81
CA PRO A 66 7.75 0.37 40.87
C PRO A 66 6.43 -0.41 40.68
N MET A 67 5.31 0.28 40.47
CA MET A 67 3.96 -0.24 40.29
C MET A 67 3.30 0.20 38.96
N GLY A 68 3.95 1.02 38.14
CA GLY A 68 3.40 1.41 36.84
C GLY A 68 3.74 0.36 35.78
N SER A 69 2.84 0.15 34.83
CA SER A 69 3.10 -0.73 33.69
C SER A 69 4.16 -0.11 32.80
N ASP A 70 5.17 -0.89 32.43
CA ASP A 70 6.26 -0.58 31.48
C ASP A 70 5.77 -0.15 30.08
N GLU A 71 4.46 0.08 29.89
CA GLU A 71 3.82 0.39 28.60
C GLU A 71 3.97 1.87 28.18
N ASP A 72 4.43 2.76 29.06
CA ASP A 72 4.89 4.13 28.71
C ASP A 72 6.42 4.16 28.50
N ASP A 73 6.92 3.18 27.74
CA ASP A 73 8.35 2.97 27.47
C ASP A 73 9.00 4.22 26.86
N TRP A 74 10.23 4.49 27.30
CA TRP A 74 11.15 5.49 26.78
C TRP A 74 11.18 5.53 25.24
N ASP A 75 11.05 4.36 24.61
CA ASP A 75 11.00 4.20 23.16
C ASP A 75 9.79 4.92 22.53
N SER A 76 8.62 4.92 23.18
CA SER A 76 7.43 5.65 22.73
C SER A 76 7.65 7.16 22.82
N HIS A 77 8.26 7.64 23.91
CA HIS A 77 8.59 9.05 24.08
C HIS A 77 9.60 9.54 23.02
N LEU A 78 10.62 8.74 22.74
CA LEU A 78 11.57 9.04 21.66
C LEU A 78 10.91 9.03 20.28
N ALA A 79 9.98 8.09 20.04
CA ALA A 79 9.22 8.06 18.79
C ALA A 79 8.42 9.36 18.60
N ASP A 80 7.73 9.83 19.64
CA ASP A 80 6.97 11.09 19.59
C ASP A 80 7.88 12.30 19.34
N ALA A 81 9.05 12.37 19.98
CA ALA A 81 10.02 13.43 19.76
C ALA A 81 10.54 13.46 18.30
N VAL A 82 10.75 12.28 17.70
CA VAL A 82 11.14 12.17 16.28
C VAL A 82 9.99 12.59 15.38
N LEU A 83 8.75 12.16 15.66
CA LEU A 83 7.58 12.51 14.86
C LEU A 83 7.28 14.01 14.88
N ALA A 84 7.55 14.69 16.00
CA ALA A 84 7.33 16.13 16.15
C ALA A 84 8.22 16.99 15.24
N VAL A 85 9.39 16.48 14.81
CA VAL A 85 10.32 17.19 13.93
C VAL A 85 10.26 16.77 12.46
N LEU A 86 9.44 15.77 12.11
CA LEU A 86 9.20 15.42 10.71
C LEU A 86 8.31 16.49 10.05
N PRO A 87 8.68 17.03 8.87
CA PRO A 87 7.83 17.94 8.12
C PRO A 87 6.44 17.33 7.87
N ALA A 88 5.36 18.14 7.98
CA ALA A 88 3.99 17.67 7.73
C ALA A 88 3.76 17.15 6.29
N THR A 89 4.63 17.52 5.36
CA THR A 89 4.65 17.05 3.96
C THR A 89 5.45 15.76 3.76
N THR A 90 6.07 15.22 4.81
CA THR A 90 6.77 13.94 4.75
C THR A 90 5.74 12.86 4.55
N ASP A 91 5.90 12.07 3.49
CA ASP A 91 5.10 10.87 3.28
C ASP A 91 5.44 9.88 4.41
N ARG A 92 4.66 9.96 5.49
CA ARG A 92 4.84 9.15 6.70
C ARG A 92 4.73 7.67 6.37
N ALA A 93 3.87 7.30 5.43
CA ALA A 93 3.74 5.94 4.96
C ALA A 93 5.04 5.46 4.31
N ALA A 94 5.63 6.24 3.39
CA ALA A 94 6.91 5.90 2.78
C ALA A 94 8.05 5.76 3.81
N VAL A 95 8.07 6.62 4.84
CA VAL A 95 9.07 6.53 5.93
C VAL A 95 8.86 5.26 6.76
N TYR A 96 7.63 4.94 7.16
CA TYR A 96 7.32 3.74 7.94
C TYR A 96 7.62 2.46 7.15
N THR A 97 7.32 2.41 5.84
CA THR A 97 7.70 1.29 4.97
C THR A 97 9.22 1.11 4.87
N GLU A 98 9.98 2.20 4.67
CA GLU A 98 11.45 2.13 4.60
C GLU A 98 12.04 1.61 5.92
N VAL A 99 11.50 2.04 7.06
CA VAL A 99 11.93 1.57 8.39
C VAL A 99 11.58 0.09 8.58
N ALA A 100 10.36 -0.33 8.24
CA ALA A 100 9.92 -1.71 8.33
C ALA A 100 10.81 -2.66 7.49
N ASP A 101 11.17 -2.25 6.26
CA ASP A 101 12.02 -3.05 5.38
C ASP A 101 13.45 -3.17 5.91
N ARG A 102 13.99 -2.10 6.51
CA ARG A 102 15.31 -2.15 7.18
C ARG A 102 15.30 -3.07 8.39
N LEU A 103 14.28 -2.97 9.23
CA LEU A 103 14.10 -3.85 10.39
C LEU A 103 14.01 -5.33 9.97
N ALA A 104 13.25 -5.62 8.91
CA ALA A 104 13.16 -6.97 8.35
C ALA A 104 14.52 -7.47 7.82
N ALA A 105 15.27 -6.62 7.12
CA ALA A 105 16.60 -6.95 6.60
C ALA A 105 17.63 -7.18 7.73
N ASP A 106 17.57 -6.40 8.80
CA ASP A 106 18.46 -6.56 9.96
C ASP A 106 18.10 -7.79 10.77
N ALA A 107 16.81 -8.15 10.88
CA ALA A 107 16.39 -9.42 11.45
C ALA A 107 16.97 -10.62 10.65
N GLU A 108 16.93 -10.55 9.32
CA GLU A 108 17.50 -11.59 8.45
C GLU A 108 19.03 -11.67 8.56
N ARG A 109 19.72 -10.53 8.67
CA ARG A 109 21.18 -10.47 8.85
C ARG A 109 21.61 -10.98 10.22
N GLY A 110 20.85 -10.63 11.26
CA GLY A 110 21.04 -11.11 12.62
C GLY A 110 20.93 -12.63 12.74
N GLU A 111 20.18 -13.31 11.86
CA GLU A 111 20.16 -14.78 11.81
C GLU A 111 21.47 -15.37 11.24
N LYS A 112 22.23 -14.62 10.43
CA LYS A 112 23.44 -15.08 9.73
C LYS A 112 24.74 -14.93 10.56
N GLU A 113 24.86 -13.94 11.45
CA GLU A 113 26.12 -13.61 12.13
C GLU A 113 26.26 -14.18 13.56
N GLY A 114 26.20 -15.51 13.76
CA GLY A 114 26.89 -16.24 14.86
C GLY A 114 26.81 -15.88 16.37
N PHE A 115 25.85 -15.11 16.90
CA PHE A 115 25.68 -14.85 18.36
C PHE A 115 24.49 -15.63 18.95
N THR A 116 24.44 -15.79 20.28
CA THR A 116 23.67 -16.82 21.01
C THR A 116 22.20 -17.01 20.57
N ARG A 117 21.89 -18.24 20.14
CA ARG A 117 20.71 -18.67 19.36
C ARG A 117 19.33 -18.39 19.99
N ILE A 118 19.25 -18.25 21.32
CA ILE A 118 17.99 -18.15 22.07
C ILE A 118 17.48 -16.71 22.12
N TYR A 119 18.35 -15.74 22.43
CA TYR A 119 17.98 -14.32 22.48
C TYR A 119 17.61 -13.77 21.08
N ARG A 120 18.24 -14.29 20.02
CA ARG A 120 17.96 -13.87 18.63
C ARG A 120 16.59 -14.27 18.11
N ARG A 121 16.07 -15.45 18.46
CA ARG A 121 14.75 -15.86 17.94
C ARG A 121 13.62 -15.01 18.51
N SER A 122 13.74 -14.63 19.79
CA SER A 122 12.80 -13.71 20.42
C SER A 122 12.92 -12.31 19.83
N ALA A 123 14.15 -11.79 19.71
CA ALA A 123 14.39 -10.47 19.13
C ALA A 123 13.97 -10.37 17.66
N ALA A 124 14.31 -11.35 16.81
CA ALA A 124 13.91 -11.37 15.41
C ALA A 124 12.38 -11.54 15.23
N LYS A 125 11.70 -12.24 16.16
CA LYS A 125 10.24 -12.31 16.18
C LYS A 125 9.64 -10.95 16.52
N GLN A 126 10.13 -10.28 17.56
CA GLN A 126 9.68 -8.93 17.94
C GLN A 126 9.94 -7.90 16.84
N VAL A 127 11.10 -7.94 16.21
CA VAL A 127 11.44 -7.03 15.09
C VAL A 127 10.52 -7.25 13.88
N ARG A 128 10.11 -8.50 13.60
CA ARG A 128 9.11 -8.79 12.56
C ARG A 128 7.72 -8.28 12.94
N GLU A 129 7.29 -8.53 14.17
CA GLU A 129 6.01 -8.02 14.69
C GLU A 129 5.95 -6.49 14.62
N TRP A 130 7.05 -5.80 14.95
CA TRP A 130 7.16 -4.34 14.81
C TRP A 130 7.17 -3.89 13.36
N ALA A 131 7.83 -4.61 12.45
CA ALA A 131 7.80 -4.28 11.03
C ALA A 131 6.39 -4.43 10.43
N ASP A 132 5.65 -5.46 10.82
CA ASP A 132 4.26 -5.67 10.40
C ASP A 132 3.33 -4.58 10.96
N GLU A 133 3.53 -4.19 12.22
CA GLU A 133 2.77 -3.10 12.84
C GLU A 133 3.06 -1.75 12.18
N LEU A 134 4.33 -1.47 11.86
CA LEU A 134 4.70 -0.25 11.12
C LEU A 134 4.10 -0.22 9.71
N ARG A 135 3.96 -1.37 9.03
CA ARG A 135 3.25 -1.45 7.74
C ARG A 135 1.77 -1.16 7.89
N ARG A 136 1.11 -1.70 8.92
CA ARG A 136 -0.28 -1.39 9.23
C ARG A 136 -0.48 0.12 9.46
N VAL A 137 0.37 0.73 10.27
CA VAL A 137 0.33 2.18 10.53
C VAL A 137 0.66 2.99 9.28
N ALA A 138 1.57 2.52 8.41
CA ALA A 138 1.86 3.15 7.12
C ALA A 138 0.62 3.18 6.22
N ASP A 139 -0.09 2.05 6.11
CA ASP A 139 -1.33 1.94 5.33
C ASP A 139 -2.43 2.87 5.87
N GLU A 140 -2.53 3.00 7.20
CA GLU A 140 -3.47 3.92 7.86
C GLU A 140 -3.07 5.40 7.72
N ALA A 141 -1.77 5.68 7.65
CA ALA A 141 -1.21 7.03 7.56
C ALA A 141 -1.08 7.56 6.13
N GLN A 142 -1.34 6.73 5.10
CA GLN A 142 -1.40 7.22 3.72
C GLN A 142 -2.45 8.34 3.64
N PRO A 143 -2.06 9.56 3.25
CA PRO A 143 -3.02 10.65 3.05
C PRO A 143 -4.02 10.15 2.01
N ALA A 144 -5.32 10.30 2.30
CA ALA A 144 -6.41 9.90 1.41
C ALA A 144 -6.19 10.47 0.01
N THR A 145 -5.49 9.70 -0.83
CA THR A 145 -5.14 10.10 -2.19
C THR A 145 -6.42 10.00 -2.98
N ARG A 146 -7.10 11.14 -3.15
CA ARG A 146 -8.23 11.31 -4.07
C ARG A 146 -9.28 10.18 -3.92
N ASN A 147 -9.73 9.98 -2.69
CA ASN A 147 -10.71 9.01 -2.21
C ASN A 147 -11.45 8.21 -3.31
N PRO A 148 -10.86 7.12 -3.87
CA PRO A 148 -11.54 6.24 -4.81
C PRO A 148 -12.88 5.75 -4.25
N SER A 149 -12.95 5.61 -2.91
CA SER A 149 -14.18 5.30 -2.18
C SER A 149 -15.37 6.18 -2.54
N VAL A 150 -15.24 7.50 -2.74
CA VAL A 150 -16.44 8.33 -3.01
C VAL A 150 -17.06 8.05 -4.38
N ILE A 151 -16.22 7.80 -5.40
CA ILE A 151 -16.72 7.45 -6.74
C ILE A 151 -17.27 6.03 -6.71
N THR A 152 -16.56 5.09 -6.09
CA THR A 152 -17.04 3.72 -5.90
C THR A 152 -18.37 3.68 -5.16
N ASP A 153 -18.52 4.42 -4.06
CA ASP A 153 -19.75 4.50 -3.25
C ASP A 153 -20.93 5.04 -4.06
N ARG A 154 -20.68 6.02 -4.94
CA ARG A 154 -21.69 6.53 -5.87
C ARG A 154 -22.13 5.44 -6.85
N VAL A 155 -21.20 4.77 -7.53
CA VAL A 155 -21.51 3.70 -8.49
C VAL A 155 -22.24 2.54 -7.79
N LEU A 156 -21.79 2.13 -6.60
CA LEU A 156 -22.47 1.09 -5.82
C LEU A 156 -23.88 1.51 -5.39
N SER A 157 -24.11 2.79 -5.09
CA SER A 157 -25.45 3.32 -4.81
C SER A 157 -26.37 3.23 -6.04
N GLU A 158 -25.84 3.48 -7.24
CA GLU A 158 -26.59 3.32 -8.50
C GLU A 158 -26.90 1.84 -8.79
N VAL A 159 -25.95 0.94 -8.56
CA VAL A 159 -26.16 -0.53 -8.67
C VAL A 159 -27.23 -1.00 -7.69
N LEU A 160 -27.20 -0.50 -6.44
CA LEU A 160 -28.22 -0.83 -5.44
C LEU A 160 -29.60 -0.32 -5.86
N ALA A 161 -29.69 0.92 -6.36
CA ALA A 161 -30.94 1.48 -6.85
C ALA A 161 -31.51 0.66 -8.02
N GLU A 162 -30.65 0.20 -8.92
CA GLU A 162 -31.05 -0.72 -10.00
C GLU A 162 -31.55 -2.05 -9.42
N ARG A 163 -30.85 -2.68 -8.47
CA ARG A 163 -31.34 -3.94 -7.87
C ARG A 163 -32.69 -3.79 -7.17
N ILE A 164 -32.93 -2.68 -6.48
CA ILE A 164 -34.25 -2.36 -5.89
C ILE A 164 -35.32 -2.26 -6.99
N ARG A 165 -35.01 -1.60 -8.12
CA ARG A 165 -35.94 -1.48 -9.25
C ARG A 165 -36.27 -2.85 -9.85
N GLN A 166 -35.25 -3.67 -10.07
CA GLN A 166 -35.39 -5.02 -10.60
C GLN A 166 -36.19 -5.93 -9.66
N ASP A 167 -35.97 -5.84 -8.34
CA ASP A 167 -36.77 -6.59 -7.35
C ASP A 167 -38.23 -6.12 -7.35
N GLY A 168 -38.47 -4.82 -7.58
CA GLY A 168 -39.82 -4.29 -7.76
C GLY A 168 -40.51 -4.79 -9.04
N GLU A 169 -39.74 -5.02 -10.11
CA GLU A 169 -40.26 -5.46 -11.41
C GLU A 169 -40.46 -6.99 -11.50
N TRP A 170 -39.51 -7.76 -11.00
CA TRP A 170 -39.46 -9.22 -11.18
C TRP A 170 -39.53 -10.01 -9.87
N GLY A 171 -39.52 -9.35 -8.71
CA GLY A 171 -39.50 -10.02 -7.40
C GLY A 171 -38.19 -10.76 -7.12
N GLU A 172 -38.21 -11.64 -6.12
CA GLU A 172 -37.09 -12.51 -5.79
C GLU A 172 -36.83 -13.54 -6.90
N GLN A 173 -35.59 -13.62 -7.39
CA GLN A 173 -35.16 -14.54 -8.44
C GLN A 173 -34.23 -15.60 -7.86
N ASN A 174 -34.58 -16.88 -7.99
CA ASN A 174 -33.82 -18.04 -7.47
C ASN A 174 -33.66 -19.12 -8.56
N HIS A 175 -32.97 -18.77 -9.65
CA HIS A 175 -32.74 -19.69 -10.77
C HIS A 175 -31.51 -20.58 -10.52
N PRO A 176 -31.42 -21.78 -11.14
CA PRO A 176 -30.19 -22.54 -11.17
C PRO A 176 -29.06 -21.78 -11.88
N ASP A 177 -27.82 -21.94 -11.41
CA ASP A 177 -26.66 -21.19 -11.91
C ASP A 177 -26.42 -21.37 -13.41
N GLY A 178 -26.58 -22.60 -13.92
CA GLY A 178 -26.38 -22.91 -15.35
C GLY A 178 -24.92 -22.77 -15.83
N THR A 179 -23.97 -22.65 -14.92
CA THR A 179 -22.54 -22.47 -15.19
C THR A 179 -21.77 -23.79 -15.26
N GLY A 180 -20.51 -23.71 -15.70
CA GLY A 180 -19.61 -24.84 -15.85
C GLY A 180 -19.69 -25.54 -17.21
N GLY A 181 -19.10 -26.73 -17.28
CA GLY A 181 -19.03 -27.53 -18.51
C GLY A 181 -17.80 -27.25 -19.38
N TYR A 182 -17.59 -28.12 -20.36
CA TYR A 182 -16.38 -28.10 -21.20
C TYR A 182 -16.30 -26.85 -22.08
N GLU A 183 -17.39 -26.48 -22.75
CA GLU A 183 -17.40 -25.32 -23.65
C GLU A 183 -17.18 -24.00 -22.91
N ALA A 184 -17.78 -23.82 -21.72
CA ALA A 184 -17.57 -22.62 -20.91
C ALA A 184 -16.10 -22.45 -20.50
N ARG A 185 -15.44 -23.54 -20.06
CA ARG A 185 -14.00 -23.53 -19.75
C ARG A 185 -13.14 -23.20 -20.96
N ARG A 186 -13.45 -23.78 -22.12
CA ARG A 186 -12.72 -23.49 -23.37
C ARG A 186 -12.84 -22.01 -23.74
N ILE A 187 -14.04 -21.44 -23.62
CA ILE A 187 -14.30 -20.01 -23.89
C ILE A 187 -13.54 -19.13 -22.89
N ALA A 188 -13.54 -19.48 -21.60
CA ALA A 188 -12.77 -18.75 -20.58
C ALA A 188 -11.26 -18.74 -20.87
N GLU A 189 -10.70 -19.90 -21.26
CA GLU A 189 -9.30 -20.01 -21.65
C GLU A 189 -8.96 -19.18 -22.91
N ASP A 190 -9.88 -19.11 -23.87
CA ASP A 190 -9.74 -18.24 -25.06
C ASP A 190 -9.78 -16.75 -24.66
N ALA A 191 -10.73 -16.35 -23.80
CA ALA A 191 -10.87 -14.98 -23.32
C ALA A 191 -9.62 -14.51 -22.54
N ARG A 192 -9.15 -15.32 -21.58
CA ARG A 192 -7.91 -15.08 -20.83
C ARG A 192 -6.69 -14.91 -21.73
N ARG A 193 -6.54 -15.79 -22.74
CA ARG A 193 -5.43 -15.67 -23.71
C ARG A 193 -5.51 -14.38 -24.51
N ASN A 194 -6.71 -13.97 -24.94
CA ASN A 194 -6.90 -12.75 -25.70
C ASN A 194 -6.61 -11.50 -24.87
N CYS A 195 -7.13 -11.43 -23.63
CA CYS A 195 -6.88 -10.31 -22.73
C CYS A 195 -5.38 -10.20 -22.41
N LYS A 196 -4.73 -11.31 -22.02
CA LYS A 196 -3.29 -11.35 -21.78
C LYS A 196 -2.47 -10.90 -22.99
N ALA A 197 -2.77 -11.41 -24.19
CA ALA A 197 -2.05 -11.02 -25.41
C ALA A 197 -2.24 -9.54 -25.76
N ALA A 198 -3.42 -8.96 -25.47
CA ALA A 198 -3.67 -7.53 -25.63
C ALA A 198 -2.92 -6.69 -24.59
N ALA A 199 -2.86 -7.14 -23.35
CA ALA A 199 -2.10 -6.51 -22.27
C ALA A 199 -0.59 -6.47 -22.58
N GLU A 200 -0.02 -7.59 -23.06
CA GLU A 200 1.38 -7.67 -23.51
C GLU A 200 1.72 -6.68 -24.64
N ARG A 201 0.72 -6.29 -25.45
CA ARG A 201 0.84 -5.34 -26.56
C ARG A 201 0.48 -3.90 -26.17
N GLY A 202 0.04 -3.64 -24.93
CA GLY A 202 -0.41 -2.32 -24.49
C GLY A 202 -1.72 -1.85 -25.13
N ILE A 203 -2.55 -2.77 -25.63
CA ILE A 203 -3.82 -2.48 -26.30
C ILE A 203 -5.02 -3.12 -25.59
N VAL A 204 -4.87 -3.47 -24.31
CA VAL A 204 -5.96 -4.02 -23.51
C VAL A 204 -7.11 -3.02 -23.42
N THR A 205 -8.34 -3.52 -23.51
CA THR A 205 -9.55 -2.71 -23.42
C THR A 205 -10.41 -3.22 -22.28
N TRP A 206 -11.30 -2.37 -21.77
CA TRP A 206 -12.28 -2.78 -20.75
C TRP A 206 -13.17 -3.93 -21.21
N LEU A 207 -13.49 -4.02 -22.51
CA LEU A 207 -14.22 -5.16 -23.07
C LEU A 207 -13.46 -6.46 -22.86
N LEU A 208 -12.15 -6.49 -23.15
CA LEU A 208 -11.34 -7.71 -23.00
C LEU A 208 -11.23 -8.15 -21.54
N ILE A 209 -11.06 -7.20 -20.61
CA ILE A 209 -11.00 -7.48 -19.17
C ILE A 209 -12.37 -8.00 -18.69
N SER A 210 -13.44 -7.33 -19.09
CA SER A 210 -14.83 -7.74 -18.79
C SER A 210 -15.16 -9.13 -19.34
N ASP A 211 -14.75 -9.43 -20.56
CA ASP A 211 -15.02 -10.73 -21.21
C ASP A 211 -14.23 -11.86 -20.52
N GLU A 212 -12.99 -11.60 -20.09
CA GLU A 212 -12.19 -12.56 -19.32
C GLU A 212 -12.90 -12.93 -18.01
N GLU A 213 -13.15 -11.97 -17.13
CA GLU A 213 -13.79 -12.24 -15.82
C GLU A 213 -15.18 -12.86 -15.96
N HIS A 214 -15.97 -12.39 -16.92
CA HIS A 214 -17.30 -12.95 -17.18
C HIS A 214 -17.23 -14.41 -17.62
N CYS A 215 -16.33 -14.76 -18.54
CA CYS A 215 -16.19 -16.13 -18.99
C CYS A 215 -15.62 -17.05 -17.90
N GLU A 216 -14.74 -16.54 -17.04
CA GLU A 216 -14.23 -17.28 -15.88
C GLU A 216 -15.35 -17.63 -14.90
N ALA A 217 -16.23 -16.67 -14.57
CA ALA A 217 -17.42 -16.94 -13.77
C ALA A 217 -18.34 -18.00 -14.42
N LEU A 218 -18.62 -17.89 -15.72
CA LEU A 218 -19.44 -18.87 -16.44
C LEU A 218 -18.81 -20.28 -16.50
N ALA A 219 -17.49 -20.39 -16.41
CA ALA A 219 -16.78 -21.67 -16.45
C ALA A 219 -16.75 -22.40 -15.09
N GLU A 220 -17.08 -21.72 -13.99
CA GLU A 220 -17.04 -22.27 -12.65
C GLU A 220 -18.31 -23.06 -12.30
N SER A 221 -18.13 -24.19 -11.64
CA SER A 221 -19.20 -25.12 -11.23
C SER A 221 -19.30 -25.30 -9.72
N ASP A 222 -18.27 -24.92 -8.97
CA ASP A 222 -18.27 -24.88 -7.51
C ASP A 222 -18.96 -23.59 -7.04
N PRO A 223 -20.03 -23.66 -6.23
CA PRO A 223 -20.81 -22.47 -5.85
C PRO A 223 -20.00 -21.42 -5.07
N ALA A 224 -19.04 -21.84 -4.24
CA ALA A 224 -18.25 -20.91 -3.44
C ALA A 224 -17.27 -20.14 -4.32
N LYS A 225 -16.64 -20.83 -5.28
CA LYS A 225 -15.78 -20.19 -6.27
C LYS A 225 -16.58 -19.33 -7.25
N LEU A 226 -17.73 -19.81 -7.73
CA LEU A 226 -18.61 -19.05 -8.61
C LEU A 226 -18.98 -17.70 -7.97
N ARG A 227 -19.31 -17.68 -6.67
CA ARG A 227 -19.58 -16.43 -5.96
C ARG A 227 -18.38 -15.49 -5.96
N ALA A 228 -17.15 -16.01 -5.82
CA ALA A 228 -15.95 -15.19 -5.86
C ALA A 228 -15.72 -14.59 -7.26
N GLU A 229 -15.85 -15.40 -8.31
CA GLU A 229 -15.71 -14.95 -9.70
C GLU A 229 -16.79 -13.92 -10.08
N LEU A 230 -18.05 -14.12 -9.65
CA LEU A 230 -19.13 -13.14 -9.86
C LEU A 230 -18.84 -11.79 -9.17
N ILE A 231 -18.17 -11.81 -8.01
CA ILE A 231 -17.74 -10.57 -7.36
C ILE A 231 -16.62 -9.88 -8.15
N GLN A 232 -15.68 -10.64 -8.72
CA GLN A 232 -14.63 -10.09 -9.58
C GLN A 232 -15.23 -9.47 -10.86
N ASP A 233 -16.14 -10.15 -11.55
CA ASP A 233 -16.83 -9.62 -12.73
C ASP A 233 -17.58 -8.32 -12.39
N ALA A 234 -18.33 -8.30 -11.28
CA ALA A 234 -19.03 -7.10 -10.81
C ALA A 234 -18.06 -5.95 -10.49
N ALA A 235 -16.93 -6.23 -9.82
CA ALA A 235 -15.91 -5.23 -9.52
C ALA A 235 -15.31 -4.63 -10.81
N VAL A 236 -15.10 -5.44 -11.85
CA VAL A 236 -14.66 -4.94 -13.17
C VAL A 236 -15.71 -4.03 -13.81
N LYS A 237 -17.01 -4.34 -13.69
CA LYS A 237 -18.06 -3.42 -14.20
C LYS A 237 -18.03 -2.08 -13.47
N VAL A 238 -17.89 -2.11 -12.14
CA VAL A 238 -17.79 -0.88 -11.32
C VAL A 238 -16.57 -0.08 -11.77
N ALA A 239 -15.39 -0.69 -11.85
CA ALA A 239 -14.16 -0.02 -12.27
C ALA A 239 -14.26 0.57 -13.70
N TRP A 240 -14.99 -0.11 -14.60
CA TRP A 240 -15.24 0.39 -15.95
C TRP A 240 -16.15 1.64 -15.93
N ILE A 241 -17.25 1.63 -15.16
CA ILE A 241 -18.13 2.79 -14.98
C ILE A 241 -17.32 3.97 -14.43
N GLU A 242 -16.52 3.76 -13.38
CA GLU A 242 -15.69 4.83 -12.84
C GLU A 242 -14.69 5.38 -13.86
N ALA A 243 -14.14 4.52 -14.73
CA ALA A 243 -13.26 4.96 -15.80
C ALA A 243 -13.99 5.80 -16.84
N ILE A 244 -15.27 5.55 -17.10
CA ILE A 244 -16.13 6.41 -17.92
C ILE A 244 -16.31 7.76 -17.22
N ASP A 245 -16.68 7.75 -15.94
CA ASP A 245 -16.92 8.97 -15.17
C ASP A 245 -15.69 9.87 -15.08
N ARG A 246 -14.51 9.29 -14.85
CA ARG A 246 -13.24 10.04 -14.84
C ARG A 246 -12.95 10.69 -16.20
N ARG A 247 -13.23 10.00 -17.31
CA ARG A 247 -13.05 10.56 -18.66
C ARG A 247 -14.05 11.69 -18.93
N ALA A 248 -15.28 11.57 -18.45
CA ALA A 248 -16.29 12.62 -18.58
C ALA A 248 -15.89 13.88 -17.79
N ALA A 249 -15.51 13.72 -16.52
CA ALA A 249 -15.07 14.83 -15.68
C ALA A 249 -13.84 15.55 -16.27
N ALA A 250 -12.87 14.81 -16.81
CA ALA A 250 -11.70 15.41 -17.45
C ALA A 250 -12.03 16.18 -18.75
N ALA A 251 -13.12 15.84 -19.43
CA ALA A 251 -13.57 16.56 -20.62
C ALA A 251 -14.35 17.85 -20.28
N GLU A 252 -14.87 17.97 -19.05
CA GLU A 252 -15.65 19.12 -18.59
C GLU A 252 -14.79 20.22 -17.95
N GLU A 253 -13.52 19.96 -17.60
CA GLU A 253 -12.60 20.99 -17.09
C GLU A 253 -12.25 21.99 -18.22
N PRO A 254 -12.60 23.29 -18.08
CA PRO A 254 -12.33 24.27 -19.12
C PRO A 254 -10.82 24.53 -19.24
N THR A 255 -10.29 24.34 -20.45
CA THR A 255 -8.92 24.73 -20.86
C THR A 255 -8.67 26.23 -20.80
#